data_AF-A0A3A4XUS3-F1
#
_entry.id   AF-A0A3A4XUS3-F1
#
_cell.length_a   1.000
_cell.length_b   1.000
_cell.length_c   1.000
_cell.angle_alpha   90.00
_cell.angle_beta   90.00
_cell.angle_gamma   90.00
#
_symmetry.space_group_name_H-M   'P 1'
#
loop_
_entity.id
_entity.type
_entity.pdbx_description
1 polymer ?
#
loop_
_entity_poly.entity_id
_entity_poly.type
_entity_poly.pdbx_seq_one_letter_code
_entity_poly.pdbx_strand_id
1 'polypeptide(L)'
;MRIDDVLIESLLYEEEGVDLDLKSDQYRFTRASDDEKSELLKDILAFANAWRHADAFILIGVKEIKGGRSEVVGISATLDDAAIQQFVNNKTQRPITFSYSNSTFESKQIAVIHIPLQQRPFYLKRDFGRLKKETVYVRRGSSTDIATLDEISRIGAHSYATAGAPELSVSFADPSDREWFSTSIQISSLYLKTPRKKDIPDYRSNHGGTGFGLHMTSFDLNVNSSYYRELIEYTKKARLMEPVFLAVKNSGTSTAHDVRAELKFPIDENRPTLQEDASFPEVPSTESVHLRPRNFLDEVRALPPDVSVNRYDRYWLVVARAEKVQPKSIHWFRVPFFFGSKKTGSFDIEVTIYCDDLSEPTRNRLSARVESETREIDLKGILELEHERFRNTPYFKRILAEREGEQEQE
;
A
#
# COMPACT_ATOMS: atom_id res chain seq x y z
N MET A 1 9.35 10.36 21.90
CA MET A 1 8.61 11.32 22.74
C MET A 1 9.61 12.21 23.46
N ARG A 2 9.37 13.52 23.60
CA ARG A 2 10.26 14.39 24.37
C ARG A 2 9.79 14.37 25.83
N ILE A 3 10.68 14.04 26.76
CA ILE A 3 10.40 14.14 28.19
C ILE A 3 10.50 15.64 28.53
N ASP A 4 9.38 16.23 28.93
CA ASP A 4 9.27 17.64 29.31
C ASP A 4 8.59 17.78 30.68
N ASP A 5 8.63 19.00 31.22
CA ASP A 5 8.09 19.31 32.55
C ASP A 5 6.58 19.04 32.65
N VAL A 6 5.86 19.11 31.53
CA VAL A 6 4.40 18.85 31.48
C VAL A 6 4.13 17.36 31.67
N LEU A 7 4.88 16.50 30.98
CA LEU A 7 4.80 15.06 31.18
C LEU A 7 5.20 14.65 32.60
N ILE A 8 6.28 15.24 33.14
CA ILE A 8 6.71 14.95 34.51
C ILE A 8 5.61 15.34 35.50
N GLU A 9 5.04 16.53 35.35
CA GLU A 9 3.92 16.99 36.19
C GLU A 9 2.72 16.03 36.12
N SER A 10 2.34 15.54 34.94
CA SER A 10 1.21 14.62 34.81
C SER A 10 1.45 13.29 35.51
N LEU A 11 2.66 12.73 35.36
CA LEU A 11 3.04 11.46 35.99
C LEU A 11 3.05 11.56 37.54
N LEU A 12 3.26 12.75 38.13
CA LEU A 12 3.21 12.92 39.58
C LEU A 12 1.80 12.76 40.18
N TYR A 13 0.74 12.87 39.37
CA TYR A 13 -0.64 12.63 39.80
C TYR A 13 -1.11 11.18 39.57
N GLU A 14 -0.29 10.37 38.92
CA GLU A 14 -0.57 8.95 38.69
C GLU A 14 -0.06 8.10 39.87
N GLU A 15 -0.73 6.99 40.15
CA GLU A 15 -0.30 6.01 41.16
C GLU A 15 0.62 4.97 40.53
N GLU A 16 1.46 4.31 41.34
CA GLU A 16 2.30 3.22 40.83
C GLU A 16 1.47 2.09 40.22
N GLY A 17 1.94 1.58 39.08
CA GLY A 17 1.18 0.64 38.29
C GLY A 17 2.02 -0.18 37.33
N VAL A 18 1.37 -0.62 36.27
CA VAL A 18 1.95 -1.50 35.24
C VAL A 18 2.87 -0.74 34.28
N ASP A 19 2.68 0.58 34.18
CA ASP A 19 3.37 1.52 33.30
C ASP A 19 4.08 2.66 34.05
N LEU A 20 3.88 2.84 35.35
CA LEU A 20 4.59 3.83 36.16
C LEU A 20 5.17 3.23 37.45
N ASP A 21 6.39 3.65 37.82
CA ASP A 21 7.05 3.35 39.09
C ASP A 21 7.70 4.61 39.66
N LEU A 22 7.59 4.82 40.97
CA LEU A 22 8.13 6.00 41.65
C LEU A 22 9.20 5.56 42.65
N LYS A 23 10.45 5.94 42.39
CA LYS A 23 11.58 5.65 43.27
C LYS A 23 12.03 6.92 43.99
N SER A 24 12.08 6.87 45.32
CA SER A 24 12.62 7.98 46.13
C SER A 24 14.12 8.18 45.88
N ASP A 25 14.85 7.08 45.76
CA ASP A 25 16.31 7.06 45.70
C ASP A 25 16.81 6.51 44.36
N GLN A 26 18.02 6.92 43.98
CA GLN A 26 18.69 6.41 42.78
C GLN A 26 19.11 4.95 42.95
N TYR A 27 19.06 4.17 41.86
CA TYR A 27 19.59 2.81 41.83
C TYR A 27 21.09 2.80 42.14
N ARG A 28 21.49 1.83 42.96
CA ARG A 28 22.92 1.61 43.26
C ARG A 28 23.60 0.98 42.05
N PHE A 29 24.31 1.80 41.29
CA PHE A 29 24.95 1.38 40.04
C PHE A 29 26.48 1.53 40.07
N THR A 30 26.98 2.70 40.49
CA THR A 30 28.42 2.99 40.55
C THR A 30 29.05 2.33 41.78
N ARG A 31 30.09 1.50 41.57
CA ARG A 31 30.76 0.69 42.63
C ARG A 31 29.83 -0.22 43.43
N ALA A 32 28.67 -0.56 42.85
CA ALA A 32 27.69 -1.46 43.44
C ALA A 32 27.99 -2.93 43.11
N SER A 33 27.53 -3.83 43.97
CA SER A 33 27.55 -5.27 43.75
C SER A 33 26.63 -5.69 42.59
N ASP A 34 26.84 -6.89 42.05
CA ASP A 34 25.97 -7.42 41.00
C ASP A 34 24.53 -7.59 41.48
N ASP A 35 24.33 -7.93 42.76
CA ASP A 35 23.01 -8.00 43.39
C ASP A 35 22.31 -6.64 43.39
N GLU A 36 22.99 -5.57 43.76
CA GLU A 36 22.43 -4.21 43.77
C GLU A 36 22.12 -3.72 42.34
N LYS A 37 23.01 -3.98 41.38
CA LYS A 37 22.77 -3.65 39.97
C LYS A 37 21.63 -4.47 39.37
N SER A 38 21.36 -5.65 39.92
CA SER A 38 20.30 -6.52 39.43
C SER A 38 18.91 -5.96 39.68
N GLU A 39 18.72 -5.05 40.64
CA GLU A 39 17.43 -4.38 40.89
C GLU A 39 17.03 -3.48 39.71
N LEU A 40 17.95 -2.62 39.22
CA LEU A 40 17.71 -1.81 38.01
C LEU A 40 17.40 -2.67 36.78
N LEU A 41 18.18 -3.75 36.60
CA LEU A 41 18.00 -4.67 35.48
C LEU A 41 16.63 -5.38 35.56
N LYS A 42 16.22 -5.78 36.77
CA LYS A 42 14.94 -6.45 37.03
C LYS A 42 13.78 -5.56 36.66
N ASP A 43 13.79 -4.30 37.10
CA ASP A 43 12.69 -3.38 36.87
C ASP A 43 12.58 -3.02 35.38
N ILE A 44 13.70 -2.74 34.69
CA ILE A 44 13.69 -2.52 33.23
C ILE A 44 13.13 -3.74 32.50
N LEU A 45 13.55 -4.97 32.86
CA LEU A 45 13.02 -6.20 32.27
C LEU A 45 11.51 -6.36 32.51
N ALA A 46 11.06 -6.12 33.74
CA ALA A 46 9.67 -6.24 34.12
C ALA A 46 8.77 -5.26 33.35
N PHE A 47 9.17 -4.00 33.25
CA PHE A 47 8.45 -2.98 32.48
C PHE A 47 8.53 -3.20 30.97
N ALA A 48 9.66 -3.69 30.47
CA ALA A 48 9.79 -4.07 29.07
C ALA A 48 8.83 -5.20 28.71
N ASN A 49 8.51 -6.11 29.64
CA ASN A 49 7.63 -7.27 29.46
C ASN A 49 6.18 -7.09 29.91
N ALA A 50 5.87 -6.01 30.63
CA ALA A 50 4.56 -5.74 31.24
C ALA A 50 3.41 -5.81 30.23
N TRP A 51 2.21 -6.24 30.64
CA TRP A 51 1.01 -6.20 29.80
C TRP A 51 0.43 -4.77 29.74
N ARG A 52 0.89 -3.98 28.76
CA ARG A 52 0.49 -2.58 28.58
C ARG A 52 0.31 -2.17 27.11
N HIS A 53 -0.50 -1.12 26.94
CA HIS A 53 -0.84 -0.49 25.65
C HIS A 53 -0.26 0.93 25.50
N ALA A 54 0.51 1.40 26.47
CA ALA A 54 1.18 2.70 26.45
C ALA A 54 2.65 2.57 26.86
N ASP A 55 3.42 3.64 26.67
CA ASP A 55 4.80 3.77 27.14
C ASP A 55 4.87 3.71 28.67
N ALA A 56 6.03 3.30 29.22
CA ALA A 56 6.20 3.16 30.66
C ALA A 56 7.36 4.02 31.16
N PHE A 57 7.26 4.42 32.42
CA PHE A 57 8.16 5.37 33.06
C PHE A 57 8.56 4.88 34.45
N ILE A 58 9.83 5.08 34.79
CA ILE A 58 10.32 5.01 36.17
C ILE A 58 10.81 6.41 36.52
N LEU A 59 10.12 7.08 37.43
CA LEU A 59 10.53 8.39 37.95
C LEU A 59 11.36 8.19 39.20
N ILE A 60 12.58 8.72 39.19
CA ILE A 60 13.58 8.56 40.25
C ILE A 60 13.82 9.93 40.90
N GLY A 61 13.82 9.96 42.23
CA GLY A 61 13.80 11.19 43.02
C GLY A 61 12.38 11.64 43.38
N VAL A 62 11.41 10.73 43.35
CA VAL A 62 9.99 11.01 43.64
C VAL A 62 9.49 10.04 44.69
N LYS A 63 8.80 10.56 45.70
CA LYS A 63 8.16 9.79 46.77
C LYS A 63 6.66 9.78 46.57
N GLU A 64 6.10 8.59 46.42
CA GLU A 64 4.66 8.39 46.23
C GLU A 64 3.86 8.97 47.42
N ILE A 65 2.79 9.71 47.10
CA ILE A 65 1.76 10.12 48.07
C ILE A 65 0.42 9.55 47.60
N LYS A 66 -0.12 8.60 48.36
CA LYS A 66 -1.39 7.95 48.00
C LYS A 66 -2.56 8.93 47.96
N GLY A 67 -3.34 8.89 46.89
CA GLY A 67 -4.52 9.75 46.70
C GLY A 67 -4.20 11.23 46.47
N GLY A 68 -2.96 11.58 46.09
CA GLY A 68 -2.55 12.95 45.83
C GLY A 68 -1.35 13.04 44.89
N ARG A 69 -0.88 14.27 44.66
CA ARG A 69 0.34 14.51 43.90
C ARG A 69 1.56 14.01 44.67
N SER A 70 2.38 13.19 44.03
CA SER A 70 3.63 12.68 44.58
C SER A 70 4.66 13.78 44.85
N GLU A 71 5.49 13.58 45.87
CA GLU A 71 6.47 14.56 46.32
C GLU A 71 7.80 14.38 45.60
N VAL A 72 8.29 15.43 44.95
CA VAL A 72 9.64 15.45 44.36
C VAL A 72 10.65 15.61 45.50
N VAL A 73 11.45 14.58 45.78
CA VAL A 73 12.49 14.60 46.83
C VAL A 73 13.89 14.88 46.25
N GLY A 74 14.09 14.51 45.00
CA GLY A 74 15.33 14.65 44.26
C GLY A 74 16.37 13.58 44.56
N ILE A 75 17.38 13.48 43.69
CA ILE A 75 18.52 12.55 43.81
C ILE A 75 19.84 13.30 43.97
N SER A 76 20.76 12.69 44.72
CA SER A 76 22.12 13.23 44.94
C SER A 76 23.15 12.77 43.91
N ALA A 77 22.86 11.70 43.17
CA ALA A 77 23.76 11.12 42.18
C ALA A 77 23.01 10.83 40.87
N THR A 78 23.62 11.23 39.75
CA THR A 78 23.13 10.94 38.40
C THR A 78 23.91 9.77 37.80
N LEU A 79 23.27 9.07 36.89
CA LEU A 79 23.89 8.02 36.10
C LEU A 79 24.05 8.46 34.65
N ASP A 80 24.90 7.74 33.92
CA ASP A 80 25.12 7.93 32.49
C ASP A 80 24.24 6.96 31.69
N ASP A 81 23.49 7.49 30.73
CA ASP A 81 22.56 6.72 29.89
C ASP A 81 23.30 5.64 29.10
N ALA A 82 24.44 5.97 28.48
CA ALA A 82 25.20 5.02 27.69
C ALA A 82 25.72 3.85 28.54
N ALA A 83 26.18 4.12 29.77
CA ALA A 83 26.59 3.09 30.72
C ALA A 83 25.45 2.15 31.11
N ILE A 84 24.23 2.68 31.36
CA ILE A 84 23.06 1.86 31.70
C ILE A 84 22.62 1.05 30.48
N GLN A 85 22.53 1.67 29.30
CA GLN A 85 22.18 0.98 28.05
C GLN A 85 23.15 -0.16 27.76
N GLN A 86 24.46 0.08 27.85
CA GLN A 86 25.47 -0.95 27.65
C GLN A 86 25.34 -2.06 28.70
N PHE A 87 25.06 -1.72 29.96
CA PHE A 87 24.87 -2.70 31.02
C PHE A 87 23.67 -3.61 30.75
N VAL A 88 22.49 -3.05 30.47
CA VAL A 88 21.25 -3.81 30.25
C VAL A 88 21.37 -4.66 28.99
N ASN A 89 21.73 -4.06 27.86
CA ASN A 89 21.73 -4.73 26.55
C ASN A 89 22.76 -5.86 26.42
N ASN A 90 23.84 -5.82 27.22
CA ASN A 90 24.79 -6.92 27.29
C ASN A 90 24.26 -8.16 28.03
N LYS A 91 23.26 -8.00 28.90
CA LYS A 91 22.72 -9.08 29.73
C LYS A 91 21.49 -9.76 29.12
N THR A 92 20.77 -9.07 28.25
CA THR A 92 19.54 -9.55 27.63
C THR A 92 19.79 -10.28 26.32
N GLN A 93 18.88 -11.19 25.95
CA GLN A 93 18.98 -11.96 24.70
C GLN A 93 19.00 -11.07 23.45
N ARG A 94 18.29 -9.95 23.49
CA ARG A 94 18.26 -8.90 22.46
C ARG A 94 18.25 -7.51 23.14
N PRO A 95 18.73 -6.45 22.48
CA PRO A 95 18.70 -5.11 23.05
C PRO A 95 17.29 -4.68 23.44
N ILE A 96 17.14 -4.08 24.61
CA ILE A 96 15.91 -3.41 25.06
C ILE A 96 15.98 -1.95 24.61
N THR A 97 14.92 -1.47 23.98
CA THR A 97 14.76 -0.04 23.68
C THR A 97 14.28 0.68 24.94
N PHE A 98 15.10 1.58 25.48
CA PHE A 98 14.74 2.49 26.56
C PHE A 98 15.70 3.69 26.55
N SER A 99 15.36 4.74 27.28
CA SER A 99 16.24 5.89 27.50
C SER A 99 16.27 6.31 28.95
N TYR A 100 17.43 6.73 29.43
CA TYR A 100 17.61 7.37 30.73
C TYR A 100 17.93 8.86 30.53
N SER A 101 17.19 9.74 31.20
CA SER A 101 17.45 11.19 31.17
C SER A 101 17.46 11.78 32.57
N ASN A 102 18.47 12.60 32.86
CA ASN A 102 18.48 13.45 34.04
C ASN A 102 17.74 14.77 33.71
N SER A 103 16.85 15.22 34.60
CA SER A 103 16.14 16.49 34.46
C SER A 103 16.17 17.27 35.78
N THR A 104 16.07 18.60 35.68
CA THR A 104 15.87 19.46 36.85
C THR A 104 14.40 19.86 36.91
N PHE A 105 13.70 19.46 37.95
CA PHE A 105 12.27 19.71 38.13
C PHE A 105 12.02 20.21 39.56
N GLU A 106 11.24 21.28 39.72
CA GLU A 106 11.05 21.96 41.01
C GLU A 106 12.36 22.29 41.75
N SER A 107 13.40 22.70 41.02
CA SER A 107 14.76 22.95 41.54
C SER A 107 15.46 21.73 42.16
N LYS A 108 14.93 20.52 41.94
CA LYS A 108 15.50 19.24 42.38
C LYS A 108 15.95 18.43 41.18
N GLN A 109 17.06 17.71 41.32
CA GLN A 109 17.50 16.77 40.28
C GLN A 109 16.65 15.51 40.35
N ILE A 110 16.10 15.08 39.23
CA ILE A 110 15.39 13.80 39.08
C ILE A 110 15.93 13.05 37.86
N ALA A 111 15.61 11.77 37.77
CA ALA A 111 15.88 10.97 36.59
C ALA A 111 14.63 10.25 36.10
N VAL A 112 14.55 10.07 34.80
CA VAL A 112 13.43 9.39 34.14
C VAL A 112 13.99 8.26 33.29
N ILE A 113 13.51 7.05 33.52
CA ILE A 113 13.68 5.93 32.57
C ILE A 113 12.40 5.83 31.77
N HIS A 114 12.49 5.98 30.45
CA HIS A 114 11.38 5.80 29.52
C HIS A 114 11.55 4.50 28.75
N ILE A 115 10.53 3.65 28.78
CA ILE A 115 10.53 2.33 28.16
C ILE A 115 9.35 2.26 27.18
N PRO A 116 9.57 2.48 25.88
CA PRO A 116 8.50 2.41 24.89
C PRO A 116 7.94 0.99 24.73
N LEU A 117 6.75 0.91 24.12
CA LEU A 117 6.23 -0.37 23.63
C LEU A 117 7.19 -0.96 22.60
N GLN A 118 7.45 -2.26 22.75
CA GLN A 118 8.39 -2.97 21.90
C GLN A 118 8.10 -4.48 21.91
N GLN A 119 8.76 -5.23 21.04
CA GLN A 119 8.58 -6.67 20.95
C GLN A 119 9.02 -7.36 22.25
N ARG A 120 8.14 -8.17 22.84
CA ARG A 120 8.36 -8.99 24.04
C ARG A 120 8.26 -10.48 23.67
N PRO A 121 8.75 -11.42 24.50
CA PRO A 121 9.39 -11.25 25.81
C PRO A 121 10.90 -10.98 25.76
N PHE A 122 11.41 -10.32 26.81
CA PHE A 122 12.81 -10.14 27.18
C PHE A 122 13.23 -11.09 28.31
N TYR A 123 14.42 -11.68 28.17
CA TYR A 123 14.99 -12.56 29.18
C TYR A 123 16.52 -12.48 29.20
N LEU A 124 17.11 -12.95 30.29
CA LEU A 124 18.56 -12.92 30.49
C LEU A 124 19.27 -14.06 29.77
N LYS A 125 20.44 -13.75 29.18
CA LYS A 125 21.34 -14.74 28.56
C LYS A 125 22.02 -15.64 29.61
N ARG A 126 22.26 -15.12 30.81
CA ARG A 126 22.97 -15.76 31.93
C ARG A 126 22.43 -15.24 33.25
N ASP A 127 22.63 -16.00 34.33
CA ASP A 127 22.36 -15.52 35.69
C ASP A 127 23.14 -14.22 35.97
N PHE A 128 22.52 -13.28 36.69
CA PHE A 128 23.16 -12.03 37.09
C PHE A 128 22.57 -11.51 38.42
N GLY A 129 23.42 -11.38 39.43
CA GLY A 129 22.99 -11.07 40.79
C GLY A 129 21.89 -12.04 41.24
N ARG A 130 20.71 -11.50 41.55
CA ARG A 130 19.53 -12.28 41.96
C ARG A 130 18.68 -12.81 40.80
N LEU A 131 19.00 -12.42 39.57
CA LEU A 131 18.21 -12.76 38.39
C LEU A 131 18.72 -14.02 37.70
N LYS A 132 17.78 -14.82 37.18
CA LYS A 132 18.03 -16.12 36.58
C LYS A 132 17.99 -16.08 35.06
N LYS A 133 18.87 -16.87 34.44
CA LYS A 133 18.91 -17.12 33.00
C LYS A 133 17.54 -17.57 32.50
N GLU A 134 17.17 -17.12 31.29
CA GLU A 134 15.95 -17.54 30.59
C GLU A 134 14.64 -17.31 31.36
N THR A 135 14.69 -16.52 32.44
CA THR A 135 13.52 -16.13 33.23
C THR A 135 12.95 -14.83 32.68
N VAL A 136 11.64 -14.81 32.41
CA VAL A 136 10.91 -13.63 31.96
C VAL A 136 10.28 -12.97 33.18
N TYR A 137 10.86 -11.85 33.60
CA TYR A 137 10.29 -11.00 34.65
C TYR A 137 9.22 -10.11 34.04
N VAL A 138 8.07 -9.95 34.70
CA VAL A 138 6.91 -9.19 34.23
C VAL A 138 6.36 -8.31 35.36
N ARG A 139 5.98 -7.07 35.04
CA ARG A 139 5.32 -6.17 35.99
C ARG A 139 3.84 -6.52 36.14
N ARG A 140 3.34 -6.57 37.38
CA ARG A 140 1.94 -6.80 37.75
C ARG A 140 1.51 -5.78 38.82
N GLY A 141 0.77 -4.77 38.39
CA GLY A 141 0.53 -3.58 39.22
C GLY A 141 1.86 -2.99 39.70
N SER A 142 1.97 -2.68 40.99
CA SER A 142 3.20 -2.16 41.61
C SER A 142 4.26 -3.23 41.97
N SER A 143 4.10 -4.47 41.50
CA SER A 143 5.01 -5.58 41.84
C SER A 143 5.61 -6.26 40.62
N THR A 144 6.73 -6.97 40.80
CA THR A 144 7.43 -7.70 39.74
C THR A 144 7.40 -9.20 40.00
N ASP A 145 6.88 -9.96 39.04
CA ASP A 145 6.68 -11.42 39.09
C ASP A 145 7.46 -12.15 37.97
N ILE A 146 7.44 -13.47 37.99
CA ILE A 146 7.96 -14.33 36.92
C ILE A 146 6.80 -14.84 36.06
N ALA A 147 6.90 -14.64 34.75
CA ALA A 147 5.88 -15.09 33.80
C ALA A 147 5.90 -16.62 33.65
N THR A 148 4.71 -17.23 33.55
CA THR A 148 4.57 -18.67 33.24
C THR A 148 4.80 -18.93 31.75
N LEU A 149 5.03 -20.19 31.35
CA LEU A 149 5.23 -20.55 29.93
C LEU A 149 4.05 -20.12 29.04
N ASP A 150 2.81 -20.30 29.51
CA ASP A 150 1.61 -19.87 28.80
C ASP A 150 1.55 -18.34 28.65
N GLU A 151 1.95 -17.62 29.70
CA GLU A 151 2.03 -16.16 29.67
C GLU A 151 3.11 -15.69 28.70
N ILE A 152 4.30 -16.29 28.71
CA ILE A 152 5.40 -16.02 27.78
C ILE A 152 4.93 -16.21 26.33
N SER A 153 4.21 -17.30 26.04
CA SER A 153 3.63 -17.57 24.72
C SER A 153 2.67 -16.47 24.29
N ARG A 154 1.75 -16.06 25.18
CA ARG A 154 0.79 -14.98 24.91
C ARG A 154 1.45 -13.62 24.75
N ILE A 155 2.45 -13.28 25.56
CA ILE A 155 3.23 -12.04 25.45
C ILE A 155 3.89 -11.96 24.08
N GLY A 156 4.46 -13.07 23.61
CA GLY A 156 5.03 -13.18 22.26
C GLY A 156 3.99 -12.88 21.19
N ALA A 157 2.84 -13.56 21.22
CA ALA A 157 1.78 -13.37 20.22
C ALA A 157 1.22 -11.94 20.22
N HIS A 158 0.98 -11.35 21.39
CA HIS A 158 0.44 -9.98 21.51
C HIS A 158 1.45 -8.91 21.04
N SER A 159 2.74 -9.18 21.18
CA SER A 159 3.79 -8.27 20.72
C SER A 159 3.84 -8.10 19.21
N TYR A 160 3.49 -9.14 18.44
CA TYR A 160 3.36 -9.06 16.99
C TYR A 160 2.17 -8.18 16.59
N ALA A 161 1.08 -8.21 17.34
CA ALA A 161 -0.07 -7.32 17.09
C ALA A 161 0.25 -5.84 17.36
N THR A 162 1.17 -5.54 18.29
CA THR A 162 1.62 -4.16 18.57
C THR A 162 2.77 -3.67 17.69
N ALA A 163 3.35 -4.52 16.84
CA ALA A 163 4.32 -4.09 15.83
C ALA A 163 3.56 -3.44 14.66
N GLY A 164 2.98 -2.27 14.92
CA GLY A 164 2.32 -1.35 13.99
C GLY A 164 1.62 -1.95 12.77
N ALA A 165 0.29 -1.92 12.73
CA ALA A 165 -0.48 -2.47 11.61
C ALA A 165 -0.16 -1.80 10.25
N PRO A 166 -0.31 -2.51 9.11
CA PRO A 166 -0.29 -1.86 7.82
C PRO A 166 -1.49 -0.92 7.71
N GLU A 167 -1.31 0.21 7.05
CA GLU A 167 -2.38 1.19 6.80
C GLU A 167 -2.51 1.36 5.29
N LEU A 168 -3.46 0.65 4.69
CA LEU A 168 -3.59 0.55 3.24
C LEU A 168 -4.62 1.54 2.70
N SER A 169 -4.28 2.17 1.58
CA SER A 169 -5.21 2.97 0.79
C SER A 169 -5.01 2.70 -0.70
N VAL A 170 -6.10 2.76 -1.47
CA VAL A 170 -6.08 2.64 -2.94
C VAL A 170 -6.41 4.01 -3.54
N SER A 171 -5.76 4.36 -4.64
CA SER A 171 -6.11 5.50 -5.47
C SER A 171 -6.00 5.16 -6.96
N PHE A 172 -6.53 6.06 -7.79
CA PHE A 172 -6.15 6.10 -9.19
C PHE A 172 -4.70 6.57 -9.33
N ALA A 173 -4.03 6.22 -10.42
CA ALA A 173 -2.60 6.47 -10.62
C ALA A 173 -2.24 6.71 -12.09
N ASP A 174 -1.12 7.39 -12.34
CA ASP A 174 -0.40 7.29 -13.62
C ASP A 174 0.83 6.41 -13.40
N PRO A 175 0.93 5.24 -14.06
CA PRO A 175 2.13 4.41 -13.94
C PRO A 175 3.36 5.03 -14.64
N SER A 176 3.15 5.93 -15.62
CA SER A 176 4.23 6.51 -16.43
C SER A 176 5.01 7.56 -15.62
N ASP A 177 4.29 8.42 -14.92
CA ASP A 177 4.87 9.50 -14.11
C ASP A 177 5.01 9.13 -12.62
N ARG A 178 4.52 7.93 -12.23
CA ARG A 178 4.43 7.47 -10.83
C ARG A 178 3.76 8.52 -9.93
N GLU A 179 2.71 9.15 -10.46
CA GLU A 179 1.92 10.11 -9.73
C GLU A 179 0.74 9.43 -9.03
N TRP A 180 0.66 9.68 -7.72
CA TRP A 180 -0.46 9.23 -6.89
C TRP A 180 -1.64 10.17 -7.15
N PHE A 181 -2.53 9.79 -8.06
CA PHE A 181 -3.72 10.61 -8.33
C PHE A 181 -4.70 10.57 -7.16
N SER A 182 -5.59 11.55 -7.18
CA SER A 182 -6.62 11.76 -6.17
C SER A 182 -7.58 10.56 -6.06
N THR A 183 -8.46 10.60 -5.07
CA THR A 183 -9.57 9.63 -4.93
C THR A 183 -10.67 9.84 -5.97
N SER A 184 -10.51 10.78 -6.92
CA SER A 184 -11.40 11.02 -8.04
C SER A 184 -10.69 11.10 -9.40
N ILE A 185 -11.39 10.67 -10.45
CA ILE A 185 -10.98 10.81 -11.85
C ILE A 185 -12.12 11.34 -12.72
N GLN A 186 -11.75 11.93 -13.86
CA GLN A 186 -12.68 12.32 -14.91
C GLN A 186 -12.28 11.62 -16.22
N ILE A 187 -13.26 11.05 -16.91
CA ILE A 187 -13.09 10.28 -18.15
C ILE A 187 -13.98 10.88 -19.23
N SER A 188 -13.46 10.97 -20.46
CA SER A 188 -14.24 11.37 -21.62
C SER A 188 -14.62 10.15 -22.46
N SER A 189 -15.93 9.91 -22.64
CA SER A 189 -16.45 8.79 -23.40
C SER A 189 -17.16 9.27 -24.66
N LEU A 190 -16.84 8.70 -25.82
CA LEU A 190 -17.56 8.92 -27.07
C LEU A 190 -18.34 7.66 -27.47
N TYR A 191 -19.66 7.70 -27.28
CA TYR A 191 -20.57 6.63 -27.64
C TYR A 191 -20.99 6.71 -29.12
N LEU A 192 -20.41 5.84 -29.93
CA LEU A 192 -20.69 5.76 -31.37
C LEU A 192 -21.90 4.86 -31.67
N LYS A 193 -22.95 5.44 -32.23
CA LYS A 193 -24.05 4.73 -32.87
C LYS A 193 -23.68 4.45 -34.33
N THR A 194 -23.59 3.17 -34.68
CA THR A 194 -23.05 2.69 -35.96
C THR A 194 -24.11 1.91 -36.74
N PRO A 195 -23.92 1.70 -38.07
CA PRO A 195 -24.84 0.94 -38.90
C PRO A 195 -24.99 -0.50 -38.42
N ARG A 196 -26.10 -1.17 -38.78
CA ARG A 196 -26.28 -2.58 -38.39
C ARG A 196 -25.25 -3.44 -39.11
N LYS A 197 -24.80 -4.51 -38.46
CA LYS A 197 -23.76 -5.41 -38.99
C LYS A 197 -24.01 -5.91 -40.42
N LYS A 198 -25.28 -6.09 -40.79
CA LYS A 198 -25.75 -6.52 -42.12
C LYS A 198 -25.62 -5.45 -43.21
N ASP A 199 -25.58 -4.18 -42.82
CA ASP A 199 -25.50 -3.03 -43.73
C ASP A 199 -24.03 -2.65 -43.99
N ILE A 200 -23.08 -3.31 -43.31
CA ILE A 200 -21.65 -3.12 -43.48
C ILE A 200 -21.14 -4.05 -44.58
N PRO A 201 -20.52 -3.52 -45.66
CA PRO A 201 -19.97 -4.33 -46.74
C PRO A 201 -18.77 -5.15 -46.28
N ASP A 202 -18.43 -6.19 -47.04
CA ASP A 202 -17.18 -6.93 -46.84
C ASP A 202 -15.99 -6.09 -47.31
N TYR A 203 -14.88 -6.17 -46.57
CA TYR A 203 -13.63 -5.54 -46.98
C TYR A 203 -13.05 -6.26 -48.21
N ARG A 204 -12.56 -5.45 -49.17
CA ARG A 204 -11.87 -5.92 -50.37
C ARG A 204 -10.59 -5.11 -50.53
N SER A 205 -9.48 -5.80 -50.82
CA SER A 205 -8.22 -5.13 -51.08
C SER A 205 -8.26 -4.46 -52.46
N ASN A 206 -7.77 -3.22 -52.54
CA ASN A 206 -7.74 -2.46 -53.78
C ASN A 206 -6.33 -2.55 -54.38
N HIS A 207 -5.93 -3.73 -54.84
CA HIS A 207 -4.73 -3.86 -55.67
C HIS A 207 -5.07 -3.38 -57.08
N GLY A 208 -4.61 -2.17 -57.42
CA GLY A 208 -4.80 -1.57 -58.73
C GLY A 208 -4.17 -2.42 -59.83
N GLY A 209 -5.00 -3.09 -60.63
CA GLY A 209 -4.57 -3.74 -61.86
C GLY A 209 -4.35 -2.70 -62.96
N THR A 210 -3.11 -2.27 -63.15
CA THR A 210 -2.67 -1.79 -64.47
C THR A 210 -2.64 -2.98 -65.42
N GLY A 211 -3.58 -3.00 -66.39
CA GLY A 211 -3.39 -3.54 -67.73
C GLY A 211 -3.15 -5.04 -67.91
N PHE A 212 -4.06 -5.66 -68.67
CA PHE A 212 -3.93 -6.95 -69.35
C PHE A 212 -4.01 -8.22 -68.50
N GLY A 213 -5.07 -8.98 -68.78
CA GLY A 213 -5.42 -10.21 -68.10
C GLY A 213 -4.35 -11.29 -68.25
N LEU A 214 -3.87 -11.76 -67.11
CA LEU A 214 -3.46 -13.12 -66.77
C LEU A 214 -2.68 -13.02 -65.46
N HIS A 215 -3.38 -12.99 -64.32
CA HIS A 215 -2.78 -13.30 -63.03
C HIS A 215 -3.88 -13.64 -62.03
N MET A 216 -4.31 -14.91 -62.01
CA MET A 216 -4.65 -15.54 -60.73
C MET A 216 -3.35 -15.57 -59.92
N THR A 217 -3.12 -14.60 -59.05
CA THR A 217 -2.06 -14.70 -58.05
C THR A 217 -2.66 -14.98 -56.69
N SER A 218 -1.92 -15.77 -55.94
CA SER A 218 -2.18 -16.32 -54.61
C SER A 218 -2.40 -15.28 -53.50
N PHE A 219 -2.62 -14.00 -53.82
CA PHE A 219 -2.64 -12.86 -52.89
C PHE A 219 -4.05 -12.39 -52.49
N ASP A 220 -5.11 -12.71 -53.25
CA ASP A 220 -6.50 -12.38 -52.88
C ASP A 220 -7.07 -13.27 -51.75
N LEU A 221 -6.40 -14.37 -51.43
CA LEU A 221 -6.83 -15.34 -50.40
C LEU A 221 -6.52 -14.88 -48.96
N ASN A 222 -5.74 -13.82 -48.79
CA ASN A 222 -5.27 -13.34 -47.48
C ASN A 222 -6.02 -12.09 -46.99
N VAL A 223 -7.16 -11.73 -47.60
CA VAL A 223 -7.93 -10.54 -47.21
C VAL A 223 -8.91 -10.86 -46.08
N ASN A 224 -8.87 -10.08 -45.00
CA ASN A 224 -9.87 -10.16 -43.94
C ASN A 224 -11.18 -9.49 -44.38
N SER A 225 -12.14 -10.26 -44.89
CA SER A 225 -13.45 -9.76 -45.31
C SER A 225 -14.27 -9.13 -44.17
N SER A 226 -13.99 -9.50 -42.92
CA SER A 226 -14.66 -8.98 -41.72
C SER A 226 -14.02 -7.70 -41.17
N TYR A 227 -12.93 -7.22 -41.78
CA TYR A 227 -12.14 -6.08 -41.30
C TYR A 227 -12.99 -4.86 -40.93
N TYR A 228 -13.91 -4.41 -41.79
CA TYR A 228 -14.75 -3.24 -41.47
C TYR A 228 -15.65 -3.45 -40.25
N ARG A 229 -16.16 -4.67 -40.05
CA ARG A 229 -17.01 -5.00 -38.90
C ARG A 229 -16.20 -5.06 -37.62
N GLU A 230 -15.00 -5.64 -37.69
CA GLU A 230 -14.05 -5.67 -36.57
C GLU A 230 -13.56 -4.26 -36.21
N LEU A 231 -13.25 -3.44 -37.22
CA LEU A 231 -12.82 -2.05 -37.04
C LEU A 231 -13.89 -1.23 -36.33
N ILE A 232 -15.15 -1.36 -36.74
CA ILE A 232 -16.27 -0.69 -36.07
C ILE A 232 -16.38 -1.11 -34.59
N GLU A 233 -16.29 -2.41 -34.28
CA GLU A 233 -16.36 -2.87 -32.88
C GLU A 233 -15.14 -2.43 -32.06
N TYR A 234 -13.94 -2.44 -32.65
CA TYR A 234 -12.73 -1.90 -32.04
C TYR A 234 -12.89 -0.41 -31.72
N THR A 235 -13.22 0.43 -32.72
CA THR A 235 -13.36 1.88 -32.57
C THR A 235 -14.44 2.22 -31.54
N LYS A 236 -15.57 1.50 -31.53
CA LYS A 236 -16.62 1.70 -30.52
C LYS A 236 -16.09 1.53 -29.10
N LYS A 237 -15.26 0.51 -28.85
CA LYS A 237 -14.68 0.27 -27.52
C LYS A 237 -13.58 1.28 -27.20
N ALA A 238 -12.66 1.51 -28.13
CA ALA A 238 -11.54 2.45 -28.00
C ALA A 238 -11.96 3.90 -27.79
N ARG A 239 -13.12 4.31 -28.31
CA ARG A 239 -13.67 5.66 -28.12
C ARG A 239 -14.59 5.78 -26.91
N LEU A 240 -15.17 4.66 -26.45
CA LEU A 240 -16.06 4.66 -25.29
C LEU A 240 -15.28 4.62 -23.96
N MET A 241 -14.12 3.97 -23.93
CA MET A 241 -13.42 3.61 -22.71
C MET A 241 -12.00 4.16 -22.68
N GLU A 242 -11.55 4.58 -21.51
CA GLU A 242 -10.17 5.00 -21.25
C GLU A 242 -9.49 3.98 -20.32
N PRO A 243 -8.17 3.79 -20.46
CA PRO A 243 -7.41 2.98 -19.51
C PRO A 243 -7.31 3.69 -18.16
N VAL A 244 -7.59 2.97 -17.09
CA VAL A 244 -7.52 3.44 -15.70
C VAL A 244 -6.54 2.56 -14.94
N PHE A 245 -5.57 3.20 -14.29
CA PHE A 245 -4.58 2.54 -13.46
C PHE A 245 -4.83 2.78 -11.98
N LEU A 246 -4.31 1.87 -11.17
CA LEU A 246 -4.48 1.86 -9.72
C LEU A 246 -3.11 1.81 -9.04
N ALA A 247 -3.08 2.28 -7.80
CA ALA A 247 -1.97 2.06 -6.89
C ALA A 247 -2.48 1.77 -5.47
N VAL A 248 -1.68 1.03 -4.70
CA VAL A 248 -1.90 0.83 -3.26
C VAL A 248 -0.76 1.44 -2.50
N LYS A 249 -1.07 2.31 -1.54
CA LYS A 249 -0.11 2.89 -0.60
C LYS A 249 -0.25 2.23 0.75
N ASN A 250 0.88 1.85 1.34
CA ASN A 250 0.97 1.48 2.73
C ASN A 250 1.56 2.65 3.53
N SER A 251 0.70 3.37 4.25
CA SER A 251 1.09 4.44 5.17
C SER A 251 1.45 3.93 6.56
N GLY A 252 1.29 2.63 6.83
CA GLY A 252 1.55 2.01 8.12
C GLY A 252 3.03 1.83 8.42
N THR A 253 3.30 1.05 9.47
CA THR A 253 4.67 0.79 9.95
C THR A 253 5.10 -0.67 9.82
N SER A 254 4.21 -1.59 9.42
CA SER A 254 4.54 -2.96 9.00
C SER A 254 4.24 -3.20 7.52
N THR A 255 4.87 -4.24 6.97
CA THR A 255 4.62 -4.72 5.60
C THR A 255 3.25 -5.37 5.52
N ALA A 256 2.51 -5.09 4.45
CA ALA A 256 1.30 -5.84 4.11
C ALA A 256 1.62 -6.95 3.10
N HIS A 257 1.22 -8.18 3.39
CA HIS A 257 1.38 -9.36 2.53
C HIS A 257 0.04 -9.82 1.94
N ASP A 258 0.09 -10.35 0.72
CA ASP A 258 -1.09 -10.78 -0.07
C ASP A 258 -2.20 -9.72 -0.12
N VAL A 259 -1.84 -8.53 -0.60
CA VAL A 259 -2.78 -7.42 -0.69
C VAL A 259 -3.76 -7.65 -1.84
N ARG A 260 -5.06 -7.68 -1.54
CA ARG A 260 -6.15 -7.73 -2.50
C ARG A 260 -7.07 -6.53 -2.35
N ALA A 261 -7.08 -5.66 -3.36
CA ALA A 261 -8.02 -4.54 -3.45
C ALA A 261 -9.20 -4.91 -4.36
N GLU A 262 -10.41 -4.76 -3.85
CA GLU A 262 -11.67 -4.99 -4.55
C GLU A 262 -12.40 -3.66 -4.74
N LEU A 263 -12.60 -3.23 -5.98
CA LEU A 263 -13.35 -2.01 -6.33
C LEU A 263 -14.70 -2.42 -6.93
N LYS A 264 -15.80 -1.99 -6.31
CA LYS A 264 -17.17 -2.29 -6.75
C LYS A 264 -17.77 -1.07 -7.44
N PHE A 265 -18.03 -1.22 -8.74
CA PHE A 265 -18.72 -0.23 -9.57
C PHE A 265 -20.20 -0.62 -9.69
N PRO A 266 -21.14 0.08 -9.02
CA PRO A 266 -22.55 -0.26 -9.09
C PRO A 266 -23.08 -0.11 -10.52
N ILE A 267 -23.89 -1.07 -10.97
CA ILE A 267 -24.62 -0.96 -12.24
C ILE A 267 -25.89 -0.16 -11.96
N ASP A 268 -25.81 1.14 -12.26
CA ASP A 268 -26.87 2.12 -12.06
C ASP A 268 -27.50 2.56 -13.40
N GLU A 269 -28.26 3.66 -13.36
CA GLU A 269 -28.88 4.24 -14.55
C GLU A 269 -27.88 4.79 -15.57
N ASN A 270 -26.66 5.14 -15.13
CA ASN A 270 -25.57 5.62 -15.96
C ASN A 270 -24.87 4.47 -16.69
N ARG A 271 -25.04 3.21 -16.23
CA ARG A 271 -24.61 1.98 -16.90
C ARG A 271 -23.09 1.96 -17.19
N PRO A 272 -22.26 1.84 -16.15
CA PRO A 272 -20.81 1.78 -16.33
C PRO A 272 -20.43 0.56 -17.17
N THR A 273 -19.43 0.72 -18.03
CA THR A 273 -18.84 -0.34 -18.85
C THR A 273 -17.39 -0.49 -18.46
N LEU A 274 -17.01 -1.70 -18.05
CA LEU A 274 -15.64 -2.04 -17.66
C LEU A 274 -15.15 -3.23 -18.47
N GLN A 275 -13.85 -3.28 -18.71
CA GLN A 275 -13.21 -4.41 -19.39
C GLN A 275 -11.76 -4.56 -18.89
N GLU A 276 -11.30 -5.79 -18.73
CA GLU A 276 -9.90 -6.09 -18.46
C GLU A 276 -9.03 -5.88 -19.71
N ASP A 277 -7.75 -5.55 -19.52
CA ASP A 277 -6.81 -5.32 -20.62
C ASP A 277 -6.66 -6.53 -21.56
N ALA A 278 -6.54 -7.74 -21.01
CA ALA A 278 -6.39 -8.97 -21.79
C ALA A 278 -7.57 -9.26 -22.74
N SER A 279 -8.77 -8.75 -22.40
CA SER A 279 -9.97 -8.90 -23.21
C SER A 279 -10.23 -7.69 -24.12
N PHE A 280 -9.45 -6.60 -24.00
CA PHE A 280 -9.62 -5.42 -24.84
C PHE A 280 -9.23 -5.75 -26.30
N PRO A 281 -10.04 -5.37 -27.30
CA PRO A 281 -9.77 -5.76 -28.68
C PRO A 281 -8.48 -5.12 -29.21
N GLU A 282 -7.72 -5.88 -29.97
CA GLU A 282 -6.59 -5.36 -30.73
C GLU A 282 -7.07 -4.61 -31.98
N VAL A 283 -6.18 -3.76 -32.53
CA VAL A 283 -6.43 -3.12 -33.82
C VAL A 283 -6.58 -4.22 -34.88
N PRO A 284 -7.72 -4.26 -35.60
CA PRO A 284 -7.94 -5.29 -36.60
C PRO A 284 -7.03 -5.09 -37.81
N SER A 285 -6.70 -6.19 -38.49
CA SER A 285 -5.88 -6.17 -39.70
C SER A 285 -6.74 -6.35 -40.95
N THR A 286 -6.34 -5.70 -42.04
CA THR A 286 -6.87 -5.95 -43.38
C THR A 286 -6.48 -7.32 -43.92
N GLU A 287 -5.49 -7.96 -43.30
CA GLU A 287 -5.00 -9.30 -43.62
C GLU A 287 -5.62 -10.37 -42.71
N SER A 288 -5.85 -11.56 -43.27
CA SER A 288 -6.37 -12.72 -42.53
C SER A 288 -5.35 -13.25 -41.51
N VAL A 289 -5.86 -13.76 -40.38
CA VAL A 289 -5.09 -14.08 -39.15
C VAL A 289 -3.99 -15.15 -39.32
N HIS A 290 -3.92 -15.85 -40.46
CA HIS A 290 -3.01 -16.99 -40.66
C HIS A 290 -1.51 -16.66 -40.78
N LEU A 291 -1.12 -15.38 -40.80
CA LEU A 291 0.27 -14.97 -41.03
C LEU A 291 0.81 -13.96 -40.01
N ARG A 292 0.23 -13.83 -38.80
CA ARG A 292 0.87 -13.01 -37.76
C ARG A 292 2.06 -13.76 -37.13
N PRO A 293 3.31 -13.26 -37.21
CA PRO A 293 4.37 -13.71 -36.34
C PRO A 293 3.96 -13.40 -34.90
N ARG A 294 4.11 -14.36 -33.98
CA ARG A 294 3.98 -14.11 -32.53
C ARG A 294 4.93 -12.97 -32.16
N ASN A 295 4.39 -11.80 -31.83
CA ASN A 295 5.20 -10.64 -31.48
C ASN A 295 5.66 -10.76 -30.03
N PHE A 296 6.77 -10.13 -29.70
CA PHE A 296 7.37 -10.02 -28.35
C PHE A 296 6.37 -9.54 -27.25
N LEU A 297 5.25 -8.91 -27.65
CA LEU A 297 4.13 -8.54 -26.76
C LEU A 297 3.32 -9.75 -26.24
N ASP A 298 3.34 -10.88 -26.95
CA ASP A 298 2.67 -12.13 -26.51
C ASP A 298 3.38 -12.74 -25.28
N GLU A 299 4.69 -12.50 -25.12
CA GLU A 299 5.44 -12.95 -23.92
C GLU A 299 5.19 -12.05 -22.70
N VAL A 300 4.84 -10.78 -22.89
CA VAL A 300 4.44 -9.88 -21.79
C VAL A 300 3.06 -10.25 -21.22
N ARG A 301 2.18 -10.85 -22.04
CA ARG A 301 0.87 -11.38 -21.64
C ARG A 301 0.92 -12.74 -20.90
N ALA A 302 2.11 -13.31 -20.68
CA ALA A 302 2.27 -14.61 -20.02
C ALA A 302 2.25 -14.57 -18.48
N LEU A 303 2.28 -13.37 -17.87
CA LEU A 303 2.09 -13.21 -16.42
C LEU A 303 0.60 -13.03 -16.11
N PRO A 304 0.05 -13.68 -15.06
CA PRO A 304 -1.32 -13.43 -14.64
C PRO A 304 -1.48 -11.93 -14.36
N PRO A 305 -2.55 -11.30 -14.89
CA PRO A 305 -2.73 -9.87 -14.73
C PRO A 305 -2.91 -9.55 -13.25
N ASP A 306 -2.20 -8.53 -12.78
CA ASP A 306 -2.29 -8.00 -11.41
C ASP A 306 -3.60 -7.24 -11.18
N VAL A 307 -4.39 -7.01 -12.25
CA VAL A 307 -5.76 -6.46 -12.22
C VAL A 307 -6.69 -7.31 -13.08
N SER A 308 -7.87 -7.65 -12.56
CA SER A 308 -8.91 -8.40 -13.30
C SER A 308 -10.28 -7.74 -13.15
N VAL A 309 -11.17 -7.95 -14.13
CA VAL A 309 -12.51 -7.34 -14.15
C VAL A 309 -13.57 -8.41 -14.30
N ASN A 310 -14.51 -8.46 -13.36
CA ASN A 310 -15.62 -9.40 -13.36
C ASN A 310 -16.96 -8.65 -13.38
N ARG A 311 -17.94 -9.20 -14.11
CA ARG A 311 -19.31 -8.66 -14.14
C ARG A 311 -20.23 -9.49 -13.27
N TYR A 312 -20.97 -8.83 -12.39
CA TYR A 312 -22.09 -9.40 -11.64
C TYR A 312 -23.40 -8.71 -12.00
N ASP A 313 -24.52 -9.21 -11.49
CA ASP A 313 -25.86 -8.70 -11.83
C ASP A 313 -26.04 -7.22 -11.48
N ARG A 314 -25.47 -6.79 -10.35
CA ARG A 314 -25.68 -5.45 -9.77
C ARG A 314 -24.45 -4.54 -9.78
N TYR A 315 -23.27 -5.07 -10.11
CA TYR A 315 -22.03 -4.31 -10.09
C TYR A 315 -20.96 -4.96 -10.98
N TRP A 316 -19.96 -4.18 -11.36
CA TRP A 316 -18.68 -4.69 -11.82
C TRP A 316 -17.70 -4.73 -10.65
N LEU A 317 -16.85 -5.76 -10.63
CA LEU A 317 -15.81 -5.94 -9.63
C LEU A 317 -14.45 -5.88 -10.31
N VAL A 318 -13.65 -4.89 -9.96
CA VAL A 318 -12.22 -4.84 -10.31
C VAL A 318 -11.44 -5.38 -9.13
N VAL A 319 -10.58 -6.38 -9.37
CA VAL A 319 -9.73 -6.98 -8.34
C VAL A 319 -8.28 -6.75 -8.71
N ALA A 320 -7.55 -6.05 -7.85
CA ALA A 320 -6.13 -5.79 -8.00
C ALA A 320 -5.33 -6.50 -6.89
N ARG A 321 -4.23 -7.18 -7.23
CA ARG A 321 -3.45 -8.03 -6.32
C ARG A 321 -1.97 -7.68 -6.32
N ALA A 322 -1.42 -7.52 -5.11
CA ALA A 322 0.00 -7.27 -4.89
C ALA A 322 0.54 -8.22 -3.81
N GLU A 323 1.61 -8.94 -4.08
CA GLU A 323 2.19 -9.91 -3.13
C GLU A 323 2.64 -9.25 -1.82
N LYS A 324 3.19 -8.04 -1.91
CA LYS A 324 3.65 -7.27 -0.74
C LYS A 324 3.67 -5.78 -1.00
N VAL A 325 3.41 -5.00 0.06
CA VAL A 325 3.56 -3.55 0.09
C VAL A 325 4.31 -3.15 1.37
N GLN A 326 5.54 -2.67 1.21
CA GLN A 326 6.40 -2.29 2.34
C GLN A 326 5.85 -1.06 3.09
N PRO A 327 6.21 -0.86 4.36
CA PRO A 327 5.87 0.35 5.11
C PRO A 327 6.29 1.60 4.34
N LYS A 328 5.44 2.62 4.33
CA LYS A 328 5.68 3.92 3.69
C LYS A 328 5.98 3.84 2.19
N SER A 329 5.57 2.75 1.52
CA SER A 329 5.79 2.53 0.10
C SER A 329 4.47 2.48 -0.70
N ILE A 330 4.60 2.56 -2.02
CA ILE A 330 3.50 2.49 -2.97
C ILE A 330 3.77 1.33 -3.94
N HIS A 331 2.77 0.46 -4.11
CA HIS A 331 2.72 -0.53 -5.17
C HIS A 331 1.90 0.01 -6.35
N TRP A 332 2.50 0.02 -7.53
CA TRP A 332 1.89 0.48 -8.77
C TRP A 332 1.48 -0.74 -9.59
N PHE A 333 0.19 -0.88 -9.87
CA PHE A 333 -0.27 -1.95 -10.74
C PHE A 333 0.13 -1.65 -12.18
N ARG A 334 0.54 -2.68 -12.90
CA ARG A 334 1.14 -2.54 -14.23
C ARG A 334 0.10 -2.46 -15.33
N VAL A 335 -0.97 -3.24 -15.20
CA VAL A 335 -2.01 -3.32 -16.24
C VAL A 335 -3.19 -2.43 -15.88
N PRO A 336 -3.74 -1.67 -16.85
CA PRO A 336 -4.95 -0.91 -16.61
C PRO A 336 -6.18 -1.84 -16.63
N PHE A 337 -7.28 -1.34 -16.11
CA PHE A 337 -8.59 -1.76 -16.58
C PHE A 337 -9.20 -0.64 -17.42
N PHE A 338 -10.03 -0.98 -18.38
CA PHE A 338 -10.72 0.00 -19.19
C PHE A 338 -12.06 0.35 -18.55
N PHE A 339 -12.37 1.64 -18.49
CA PHE A 339 -13.61 2.15 -17.93
C PHE A 339 -14.20 3.27 -18.78
N GLY A 340 -15.53 3.27 -18.91
CA GLY A 340 -16.28 4.32 -19.58
C GLY A 340 -17.78 4.15 -19.40
N SER A 341 -18.54 5.06 -20.00
CA SER A 341 -20.00 5.02 -19.94
C SER A 341 -20.64 5.57 -21.22
N LYS A 342 -21.83 5.08 -21.54
CA LYS A 342 -22.66 5.60 -22.64
C LYS A 342 -23.48 6.83 -22.23
N LYS A 343 -23.47 7.17 -20.94
CA LYS A 343 -24.19 8.29 -20.35
C LYS A 343 -23.25 9.07 -19.44
N THR A 344 -23.40 10.38 -19.45
CA THR A 344 -22.73 11.27 -18.49
C THR A 344 -23.25 10.99 -17.09
N GLY A 345 -22.35 10.86 -16.13
CA GLY A 345 -22.72 10.56 -14.75
C GLY A 345 -21.51 10.47 -13.83
N SER A 346 -21.80 10.43 -12.53
CA SER A 346 -20.82 10.17 -11.48
C SER A 346 -21.04 8.77 -10.91
N PHE A 347 -19.94 8.09 -10.59
CA PHE A 347 -19.92 6.74 -10.06
C PHE A 347 -19.21 6.75 -8.71
N ASP A 348 -19.92 6.35 -7.66
CA ASP A 348 -19.34 6.09 -6.35
C ASP A 348 -18.85 4.64 -6.31
N ILE A 349 -17.56 4.47 -6.03
CA ILE A 349 -16.87 3.18 -6.11
C ILE A 349 -16.48 2.79 -4.69
N GLU A 350 -17.08 1.71 -4.19
CA GLU A 350 -16.71 1.13 -2.91
C GLU A 350 -15.42 0.32 -3.07
N VAL A 351 -14.44 0.59 -2.23
CA VAL A 351 -13.16 -0.13 -2.23
C VAL A 351 -13.00 -0.88 -0.92
N THR A 352 -12.71 -2.17 -1.01
CA THR A 352 -12.37 -3.01 0.14
C THR A 352 -10.98 -3.61 -0.07
N ILE A 353 -10.10 -3.47 0.91
CA ILE A 353 -8.71 -3.92 0.84
C ILE A 353 -8.51 -5.01 1.90
N TYR A 354 -8.05 -6.18 1.45
CA TYR A 354 -7.67 -7.30 2.30
C TYR A 354 -6.16 -7.48 2.26
N CYS A 355 -5.58 -7.96 3.36
CA CYS A 355 -4.22 -8.52 3.40
C CYS A 355 -4.10 -9.44 4.62
N ASP A 356 -3.10 -10.31 4.64
CA ASP A 356 -2.90 -11.28 5.74
C ASP A 356 -2.63 -10.60 7.09
N ASP A 357 -2.04 -9.40 7.06
CA ASP A 357 -1.65 -8.64 8.25
C ASP A 357 -2.77 -7.73 8.81
N LEU A 358 -3.98 -7.75 8.22
CA LEU A 358 -5.14 -6.97 8.69
C LEU A 358 -6.15 -7.86 9.42
N SER A 359 -6.58 -7.46 10.63
CA SER A 359 -7.64 -8.16 11.36
C SER A 359 -9.03 -7.95 10.76
N GLU A 360 -9.23 -6.81 10.11
CA GLU A 360 -10.44 -6.46 9.35
C GLU A 360 -10.05 -5.73 8.07
N PRO A 361 -10.80 -5.89 6.96
CA PRO A 361 -10.47 -5.23 5.72
C PRO A 361 -10.64 -3.71 5.81
N THR A 362 -9.69 -2.98 5.25
CA THR A 362 -9.75 -1.51 5.15
C THR A 362 -10.74 -1.10 4.05
N ARG A 363 -11.56 -0.09 4.32
CA ARG A 363 -12.57 0.40 3.37
C ARG A 363 -12.29 1.84 2.96
N ASN A 364 -12.24 2.05 1.65
CA ASN A 364 -12.07 3.36 1.04
C ASN A 364 -13.20 3.63 0.04
N ARG A 365 -13.31 4.88 -0.41
CA ARG A 365 -14.18 5.25 -1.53
C ARG A 365 -13.40 5.98 -2.58
N LEU A 366 -13.68 5.65 -3.82
CA LEU A 366 -13.25 6.39 -4.99
C LEU A 366 -14.47 6.94 -5.71
N SER A 367 -14.27 7.99 -6.50
CA SER A 367 -15.32 8.54 -7.36
C SER A 367 -14.82 8.68 -8.78
N ALA A 368 -15.69 8.48 -9.76
CA ALA A 368 -15.34 8.73 -11.15
C ALA A 368 -16.45 9.50 -11.83
N ARG A 369 -16.10 10.54 -12.58
CA ARG A 369 -17.05 11.29 -13.43
C ARG A 369 -16.80 10.91 -14.88
N VAL A 370 -17.83 10.47 -15.58
CA VAL A 370 -17.76 10.27 -17.03
C VAL A 370 -18.55 11.37 -17.72
N GLU A 371 -17.93 12.02 -18.69
CA GLU A 371 -18.59 12.90 -19.64
C GLU A 371 -18.75 12.15 -20.95
N SER A 372 -20.01 11.85 -21.31
CA SER A 372 -20.32 11.01 -22.46
C SER A 372 -21.00 11.81 -23.57
N GLU A 373 -20.41 11.80 -24.76
CA GLU A 373 -20.99 12.33 -25.99
C GLU A 373 -21.54 11.18 -26.84
N THR A 374 -22.73 11.33 -27.42
CA THR A 374 -23.27 10.35 -28.38
C THR A 374 -23.20 10.90 -29.80
N ARG A 375 -22.61 10.13 -30.72
CA ARG A 375 -22.47 10.50 -32.13
C ARG A 375 -22.96 9.38 -33.04
N GLU A 376 -23.82 9.73 -34.01
CA GLU A 376 -24.15 8.84 -35.12
C GLU A 376 -23.08 8.95 -36.20
N ILE A 377 -22.60 7.81 -36.68
CA ILE A 377 -21.48 7.74 -37.62
C ILE A 377 -21.64 6.56 -38.56
N ASP A 378 -21.29 6.76 -39.82
CA ASP A 378 -21.26 5.72 -40.85
C ASP A 378 -19.87 5.09 -40.96
N LEU A 379 -19.70 4.14 -41.90
CA LEU A 379 -18.41 3.49 -42.12
C LEU A 379 -17.32 4.49 -42.54
N LYS A 380 -17.66 5.51 -43.33
CA LYS A 380 -16.70 6.52 -43.79
C LYS A 380 -16.16 7.32 -42.61
N GLY A 381 -17.04 7.79 -41.71
CA GLY A 381 -16.63 8.50 -40.51
C GLY A 381 -15.79 7.65 -39.55
N ILE A 382 -16.07 6.33 -39.44
CA ILE A 382 -15.23 5.42 -38.65
C ILE A 382 -13.81 5.36 -39.23
N LEU A 383 -13.68 5.24 -40.55
CA LEU A 383 -12.37 5.24 -41.22
C LEU A 383 -11.61 6.55 -41.00
N GLU A 384 -12.31 7.70 -41.01
CA GLU A 384 -11.72 9.01 -40.70
C GLU A 384 -11.20 9.07 -39.24
N LEU A 385 -12.00 8.62 -38.26
CA LEU A 385 -11.59 8.57 -36.85
C LEU A 385 -10.38 7.65 -36.60
N GLU A 386 -10.30 6.54 -37.31
CA GLU A 386 -9.17 5.61 -37.21
C GLU A 386 -7.92 6.15 -37.88
N HIS A 387 -8.07 6.85 -39.01
CA HIS A 387 -6.97 7.53 -39.67
C HIS A 387 -6.40 8.66 -38.78
N GLU A 388 -7.26 9.44 -38.11
CA GLU A 388 -6.83 10.42 -37.11
C GLU A 388 -6.11 9.77 -35.92
N ARG A 389 -6.61 8.63 -35.41
CA ARG A 389 -5.94 7.87 -34.35
C ARG A 389 -4.56 7.43 -34.80
N PHE A 390 -4.44 6.83 -35.99
CA PHE A 390 -3.19 6.34 -36.55
C PHE A 390 -2.16 7.46 -36.72
N ARG A 391 -2.57 8.62 -37.25
CA ARG A 391 -1.71 9.80 -37.39
C ARG A 391 -1.13 10.28 -36.06
N ASN A 392 -1.87 10.12 -34.97
CA ASN A 392 -1.43 10.53 -33.65
C ASN A 392 -0.53 9.51 -32.94
N THR A 393 -0.33 8.32 -33.52
CA THR A 393 0.54 7.31 -32.92
C THR A 393 2.02 7.74 -32.94
N PRO A 394 2.82 7.37 -31.92
CA PRO A 394 4.26 7.62 -31.91
C PRO A 394 4.98 7.03 -33.15
N TYR A 395 4.50 5.90 -33.65
CA TYR A 395 5.02 5.26 -34.86
C TYR A 395 4.86 6.15 -36.11
N PHE A 396 3.66 6.67 -36.35
CA PHE A 396 3.44 7.55 -37.50
C PHE A 396 4.21 8.87 -37.39
N LYS A 397 4.27 9.45 -36.17
CA LYS A 397 5.06 10.67 -35.91
C LYS A 397 6.56 10.46 -36.16
N ARG A 398 7.10 9.27 -35.85
CA ARG A 398 8.51 8.91 -36.15
C ARG A 398 8.75 8.81 -37.66
N ILE A 399 7.88 8.13 -38.40
CA ILE A 399 7.98 8.01 -39.87
C ILE A 399 7.92 9.40 -40.53
N LEU A 400 7.07 10.30 -40.02
CA LEU A 400 6.94 11.64 -40.55
C LEU A 400 8.21 12.47 -40.31
N ALA A 401 8.80 12.37 -39.11
CA ALA A 401 10.06 13.02 -38.76
C ALA A 401 11.27 12.49 -39.57
N GLU A 402 11.30 11.19 -39.86
CA GLU A 402 12.34 10.56 -40.70
C GLU A 402 12.26 11.08 -42.15
N ARG A 403 11.05 11.27 -42.70
CA ARG A 403 10.85 11.81 -44.05
C ARG A 403 11.12 13.32 -44.17
N GLU A 404 10.83 14.09 -43.13
CA GLU A 404 11.16 15.52 -43.08
C GLU A 404 12.68 15.73 -42.96
N GLY A 405 13.39 14.86 -42.22
CA GLY A 405 14.86 14.87 -42.15
C GLY A 405 15.57 14.46 -43.45
N GLU A 406 14.94 13.63 -44.29
CA GLU A 406 15.44 13.29 -45.63
C GLU A 406 15.24 14.43 -46.65
N GLN A 407 14.21 15.27 -46.48
CA GLN A 407 13.97 16.44 -47.35
C GLN A 407 14.80 17.68 -47.02
N GLU A 408 15.42 17.75 -45.83
CA GLU A 408 16.38 18.82 -45.47
C GLU A 408 17.84 18.49 -45.89
N GLN A 409 18.10 17.30 -46.43
CA GLN A 409 19.42 16.87 -46.92
C GLN A 409 19.54 16.79 -48.46
N GLU A 410 18.46 17.05 -49.21
CA GLU A 410 18.47 17.36 -50.65
C GLU A 410 18.38 18.87 -50.88
#